data_AF-T1JFR5-F1
#
_entry.id   AF-T1JFR5-F1
#
_cell.length_a   1.000
_cell.length_b   1.000
_cell.length_c   1.000
_cell.angle_alpha   90.00
_cell.angle_beta   90.00
_cell.angle_gamma   90.00
#
_symmetry.space_group_name_H-M   'P 1'
#
loop_
_entity.id
_entity.type
_entity.pdbx_description
1 polymer ?
#
loop_
_entity_poly.entity_id
_entity_poly.type
_entity_poly.pdbx_seq_one_letter_code
_entity_poly.pdbx_strand_id
1 'polypeptide(L)'
;MAPTGAGSGIVSSSLVSSVVVVRLISVRWWIRIMSRRRPYEEDDEGEKGNSRKRRRMSSEPLEIEERLESLIMRVGEKSTSSLESNLEGLAGVLEADLPNYKVKILRILCDCAVKMPEKTTVYSTLVGLLNARNYNCGGEFVEMMVRSFKDCLKACEFENARIMVRFLADLVNCHVIFASSLLNMFESMVQVTSEDAIPQVRSDWYVFAVLSTLPWVGRELYEKKEQDLDKLLMAIEGYISKRNKSHQSALRVWNTDTPHPQEEYLDSLWAQIRKLRNDNWQERHILRPYLAFDGVLCEALQHNLPQIIPPPHHDECVYPYPWVVFRLFDYTDCPEDPVLPGAHSIERFLIEEQLHRIIQVHYSERKECAGQLLSFRSKYKVPLDYMILEVMFAGLFQLPTSKFIEICYGSLLIELYCRICSASGKSYPHLSNLCFPFRPNPFTSITWTVQVNNTKKKQKKKQKNKKHCIFFILLLL
;
A
#
# COMPACT_ATOMS: atom_id res chain seq x y z
N MET A 1 -57.01 18.80 -17.01
CA MET A 1 -57.50 18.22 -15.75
C MET A 1 -57.15 16.75 -15.76
N ALA A 2 -56.49 16.28 -14.70
CA ALA A 2 -56.00 14.92 -14.59
C ALA A 2 -57.10 13.86 -14.73
N PRO A 3 -56.68 12.62 -15.02
CA PRO A 3 -57.08 11.56 -14.11
C PRO A 3 -55.90 10.76 -13.55
N THR A 4 -56.24 10.18 -12.40
CA THR A 4 -55.55 9.32 -11.44
C THR A 4 -54.96 8.02 -11.99
N GLY A 5 -53.92 7.52 -11.33
CA GLY A 5 -53.49 6.12 -11.42
C GLY A 5 -52.27 5.82 -10.55
N ALA A 6 -52.50 5.49 -9.28
CA ALA A 6 -51.48 4.96 -8.39
C ALA A 6 -51.09 3.54 -8.79
N GLY A 7 -49.79 3.29 -8.94
CA GLY A 7 -49.21 1.97 -9.12
C GLY A 7 -47.94 1.86 -8.29
N SER A 8 -48.05 1.25 -7.12
CA SER A 8 -46.93 0.85 -6.26
C SER A 8 -46.14 -0.27 -6.93
N GLY A 9 -44.90 0.02 -7.33
CA GLY A 9 -43.92 -0.96 -7.83
C GLY A 9 -42.70 -0.99 -6.93
N ILE A 10 -42.54 -2.11 -6.23
CA ILE A 10 -41.46 -2.46 -5.32
C ILE A 10 -40.11 -2.37 -6.06
N VAL A 11 -39.19 -1.50 -5.62
CA VAL A 11 -37.83 -1.43 -6.14
C VAL A 11 -36.99 -2.52 -5.46
N SER A 12 -36.51 -3.47 -6.26
CA SER A 12 -35.77 -4.65 -5.81
C SER A 12 -34.40 -4.29 -5.23
N SER A 13 -34.12 -4.84 -4.05
CA SER A 13 -32.90 -4.72 -3.25
C SER A 13 -31.72 -5.57 -3.76
N SER A 14 -31.41 -5.56 -5.07
CA SER A 14 -30.39 -6.46 -5.65
C SER A 14 -28.98 -5.86 -5.77
N LEU A 15 -28.80 -4.54 -5.67
CA LEU A 15 -27.49 -3.89 -5.85
C LEU A 15 -26.65 -3.74 -4.56
N VAL A 16 -27.28 -3.72 -3.39
CA VAL A 16 -26.57 -3.66 -2.09
C VAL A 16 -25.87 -4.99 -1.78
N SER A 17 -26.32 -6.09 -2.39
CA SER A 17 -25.78 -7.43 -2.11
C SER A 17 -24.41 -7.67 -2.77
N SER A 18 -24.12 -7.09 -3.92
CA SER A 18 -22.87 -7.36 -4.67
C SER A 18 -21.65 -6.67 -4.06
N VAL A 19 -21.79 -5.42 -3.61
CA VAL A 19 -20.70 -4.66 -2.93
C VAL A 19 -20.40 -5.22 -1.54
N VAL A 20 -21.43 -5.71 -0.84
CA VAL A 20 -21.28 -6.36 0.47
C VAL A 20 -20.64 -7.75 0.34
N VAL A 21 -20.97 -8.52 -0.71
CA VAL A 21 -20.39 -9.86 -0.94
C VAL A 21 -18.89 -9.79 -1.26
N VAL A 22 -18.42 -8.82 -2.05
CA VAL A 22 -16.98 -8.66 -2.35
C VAL A 22 -16.20 -8.17 -1.12
N ARG A 23 -16.75 -7.24 -0.34
CA ARG A 23 -16.17 -6.86 0.97
C ARG A 23 -16.13 -8.04 1.95
N LEU A 24 -17.17 -8.88 1.99
CA LEU A 24 -17.21 -10.08 2.83
C LEU A 24 -16.24 -11.18 2.38
N ILE A 25 -15.98 -11.33 1.08
CA ILE A 25 -14.97 -12.28 0.56
C ILE A 25 -13.56 -11.79 0.90
N SER A 26 -13.30 -10.48 0.76
CA SER A 26 -12.02 -9.87 1.13
C SER A 26 -11.78 -9.98 2.64
N VAL A 27 -12.82 -9.72 3.46
CA VAL A 27 -12.78 -9.91 4.93
C VAL A 27 -12.67 -11.38 5.32
N ARG A 28 -13.36 -12.33 4.67
CA ARG A 28 -13.22 -13.78 4.94
C ARG A 28 -11.84 -14.32 4.59
N TRP A 29 -11.26 -13.84 3.49
CA TRP A 29 -9.90 -14.21 3.09
C TRP A 29 -8.86 -13.58 4.04
N TRP A 30 -9.07 -12.33 4.46
CA TRP A 30 -8.30 -11.67 5.54
C TRP A 30 -8.42 -12.37 6.90
N ILE A 31 -9.63 -12.74 7.32
CA ILE A 31 -9.87 -13.54 8.53
C ILE A 31 -9.19 -14.90 8.39
N ARG A 32 -9.16 -15.51 7.20
CA ARG A 32 -8.46 -16.78 6.95
C ARG A 32 -6.93 -16.65 6.99
N ILE A 33 -6.38 -15.48 6.64
CA ILE A 33 -4.96 -15.12 6.85
C ILE A 33 -4.66 -14.92 8.34
N MET A 34 -5.50 -14.16 9.07
CA MET A 34 -5.29 -13.87 10.50
C MET A 34 -5.55 -15.09 11.41
N SER A 35 -6.56 -15.90 11.09
CA SER A 35 -7.01 -17.03 11.92
C SER A 35 -6.13 -18.28 11.82
N ARG A 36 -5.09 -18.30 10.96
CA ARG A 36 -4.17 -19.44 10.81
C ARG A 36 -2.82 -19.26 11.52
N ARG A 37 -2.63 -18.17 12.30
CA ARG A 37 -1.52 -18.08 13.28
C ARG A 37 -1.95 -18.71 14.61
N ARG A 38 -1.67 -20.01 14.73
CA ARG A 38 -1.71 -20.90 15.93
C ARG A 38 -2.71 -20.50 17.05
N PRO A 39 -3.83 -21.23 17.20
CA PRO A 39 -4.44 -21.36 18.52
C PRO A 39 -3.47 -22.07 19.45
N TYR A 40 -3.36 -21.59 20.68
CA TYR A 40 -2.72 -22.30 21.79
C TYR A 40 -3.49 -23.61 21.98
N GLU A 41 -2.84 -24.76 21.83
CA GLU A 41 -3.44 -26.05 22.18
C GLU A 41 -3.51 -26.11 23.72
N GLU A 42 -4.71 -25.94 24.27
CA GLU A 42 -5.02 -26.40 25.62
C GLU A 42 -5.24 -27.92 25.54
N ASP A 43 -4.32 -28.66 26.16
CA ASP A 43 -4.47 -30.09 26.45
C ASP A 43 -5.72 -30.28 27.32
N ASP A 44 -6.76 -30.93 26.78
CA ASP A 44 -7.82 -31.51 27.60
C ASP A 44 -8.02 -32.98 27.19
N GLU A 45 -7.55 -33.87 28.07
CA GLU A 45 -7.76 -35.31 28.01
C GLU A 45 -9.22 -35.65 28.34
N GLY A 46 -9.95 -36.29 27.43
CA GLY A 46 -11.32 -36.73 27.76
C GLY A 46 -12.09 -37.53 26.69
N GLU A 47 -12.01 -38.84 26.82
CA GLU A 47 -13.04 -39.87 26.53
C GLU A 47 -13.58 -40.19 25.11
N LYS A 48 -13.34 -41.47 24.77
CA LYS A 48 -14.03 -42.42 23.88
C LYS A 48 -15.47 -42.10 23.45
N GLY A 49 -15.72 -42.24 22.14
CA GLY A 49 -17.09 -42.39 21.60
C GLY A 49 -17.14 -42.82 20.13
N ASN A 50 -17.25 -44.13 19.91
CA ASN A 50 -17.33 -44.79 18.60
C ASN A 50 -18.65 -44.46 17.87
N SER A 51 -18.63 -43.85 16.67
CA SER A 51 -19.74 -44.02 15.70
C SER A 51 -19.47 -43.56 14.27
N ARG A 52 -19.53 -44.55 13.37
CA ARG A 52 -20.03 -44.50 11.98
C ARG A 52 -19.11 -43.89 10.91
N LYS A 53 -18.42 -44.81 10.22
CA LYS A 53 -17.98 -44.76 8.81
C LYS A 53 -18.91 -43.89 7.95
N ARG A 54 -18.59 -42.59 7.84
CA ARG A 54 -19.10 -41.72 6.79
C ARG A 54 -18.15 -41.90 5.61
N ARG A 55 -18.70 -42.26 4.45
CA ARG A 55 -17.99 -42.36 3.16
C ARG A 55 -16.93 -41.25 3.05
N ARG A 56 -15.64 -41.63 2.98
CA ARG A 56 -14.56 -40.76 2.51
C ARG A 56 -14.83 -40.46 1.03
N MET A 57 -15.59 -39.41 0.77
CA MET A 57 -15.62 -38.78 -0.55
C MET A 57 -14.33 -37.94 -0.63
N SER A 58 -13.51 -38.17 -1.66
CA SER A 58 -12.13 -37.71 -1.83
C SER A 58 -11.89 -36.24 -1.42
N SER A 59 -11.25 -36.02 -0.28
CA SER A 59 -10.77 -34.71 0.20
C SER A 59 -9.42 -34.30 -0.42
N GLU A 60 -8.74 -35.22 -1.11
CA GLU A 60 -7.38 -35.03 -1.62
C GLU A 60 -7.22 -33.82 -2.58
N PRO A 61 -8.11 -33.57 -3.57
CA PRO A 61 -7.93 -32.42 -4.47
C PRO A 61 -8.06 -31.07 -3.75
N LEU A 62 -8.96 -30.99 -2.77
CA LEU A 62 -9.16 -29.78 -1.97
C LEU A 62 -7.98 -29.53 -1.03
N GLU A 63 -7.42 -30.58 -0.43
CA GLU A 63 -6.23 -30.49 0.41
C GLU A 63 -5.00 -30.01 -0.37
N ILE A 64 -4.82 -30.46 -1.61
CA ILE A 64 -3.75 -29.98 -2.50
C ILE A 64 -3.94 -28.51 -2.86
N GLU A 65 -5.16 -28.09 -3.20
CA GLU A 65 -5.44 -26.68 -3.48
C GLU A 65 -5.16 -25.77 -2.27
N GLU A 66 -5.55 -26.18 -1.06
CA GLU A 66 -5.25 -25.42 0.16
C GLU A 66 -3.75 -25.38 0.46
N ARG A 67 -3.03 -26.47 0.18
CA ARG A 67 -1.58 -26.52 0.29
C ARG A 67 -0.91 -25.55 -0.68
N LEU A 68 -1.32 -25.53 -1.95
CA LEU A 68 -0.81 -24.61 -2.97
C LEU A 68 -1.03 -23.15 -2.57
N GLU A 69 -2.24 -22.82 -2.12
CA GLU A 69 -2.56 -21.48 -1.59
C GLU A 69 -1.64 -21.12 -0.42
N SER A 70 -1.48 -22.02 0.55
CA SER A 70 -0.59 -21.79 1.70
C SER A 70 0.87 -21.58 1.29
N LEU A 71 1.38 -22.34 0.32
CA LEU A 71 2.78 -22.20 -0.13
C LEU A 71 3.02 -20.86 -0.80
N ILE A 72 2.11 -20.45 -1.70
CA ILE A 72 2.21 -19.17 -2.41
C ILE A 72 2.06 -17.99 -1.44
N MET A 73 1.15 -18.04 -0.48
CA MET A 73 0.95 -16.95 0.49
C MET A 73 2.15 -16.73 1.42
N ARG A 74 2.83 -17.83 1.80
CA ARG A 74 3.94 -17.81 2.76
C ARG A 74 5.30 -17.50 2.15
N VAL A 75 5.43 -17.52 0.82
CA VAL A 75 6.68 -17.12 0.17
C VAL A 75 7.04 -15.68 0.56
N GLY A 76 8.32 -15.42 0.82
CA GLY A 76 8.81 -14.13 1.31
C GLY A 76 8.68 -13.90 2.83
N GLU A 77 8.09 -14.83 3.58
CA GLU A 77 8.15 -14.79 5.05
C GLU A 77 9.51 -15.25 5.59
N LYS A 78 9.77 -15.01 6.88
CA LYS A 78 10.99 -15.48 7.56
C LYS A 78 11.10 -17.00 7.44
N SER A 79 12.18 -17.47 6.84
CA SER A 79 12.50 -18.89 6.66
C SER A 79 13.94 -19.18 7.13
N THR A 80 14.26 -20.46 7.29
CA THR A 80 15.63 -20.95 7.53
C THR A 80 16.47 -20.92 6.25
N SER A 81 15.83 -21.05 5.09
CA SER A 81 16.40 -20.98 3.74
C SER A 81 16.37 -19.56 3.17
N SER A 82 17.24 -19.29 2.19
CA SER A 82 17.27 -18.01 1.47
C SER A 82 15.99 -17.79 0.65
N LEU A 83 15.68 -16.53 0.34
CA LEU A 83 14.50 -16.19 -0.47
C LEU A 83 14.59 -16.81 -1.87
N GLU A 84 15.79 -16.81 -2.45
CA GLU A 84 16.09 -17.35 -3.77
C GLU A 84 15.82 -18.87 -3.80
N SER A 85 16.33 -19.62 -2.82
CA SER A 85 16.08 -21.06 -2.73
C SER A 85 14.59 -21.38 -2.55
N ASN A 86 13.86 -20.57 -1.79
CA ASN A 86 12.42 -20.73 -1.62
C ASN A 86 11.64 -20.45 -2.91
N LEU A 87 12.03 -19.42 -3.66
CA LEU A 87 11.40 -19.07 -4.94
C LEU A 87 11.64 -20.16 -5.99
N GLU A 88 12.88 -20.64 -6.12
CA GLU A 88 13.25 -21.69 -7.06
C GLU A 88 12.51 -23.00 -6.75
N GLY A 89 12.50 -23.41 -5.48
CA GLY A 89 11.78 -24.60 -5.03
C GLY A 89 10.27 -24.50 -5.24
N LEU A 90 9.68 -23.33 -4.96
CA LEU A 90 8.25 -23.11 -5.19
C LEU A 90 7.90 -23.12 -6.68
N ALA A 91 8.72 -22.53 -7.54
CA ALA A 91 8.51 -22.56 -8.99
C ALA A 91 8.47 -24.01 -9.51
N GLY A 92 9.38 -24.87 -9.05
CA GLY A 92 9.38 -26.29 -9.42
C GLY A 92 8.14 -27.07 -8.91
N VAL A 93 7.67 -26.78 -7.69
CA VAL A 93 6.43 -27.39 -7.16
C VAL A 93 5.22 -26.96 -7.99
N LEU A 94 5.10 -25.66 -8.27
CA LEU A 94 3.97 -25.12 -9.03
C LEU A 94 3.97 -25.66 -10.46
N GLU A 95 5.13 -25.78 -11.11
CA GLU A 95 5.29 -26.37 -12.43
C GLU A 95 4.75 -27.82 -12.49
N ALA A 96 5.11 -28.65 -11.51
CA ALA A 96 4.65 -30.03 -11.43
C ALA A 96 3.13 -30.16 -11.28
N ASP A 97 2.49 -29.19 -10.62
CA ASP A 97 1.05 -29.16 -10.38
C ASP A 97 0.25 -28.42 -11.47
N LEU A 98 0.91 -27.75 -12.44
CA LEU A 98 0.24 -27.07 -13.55
C LEU A 98 -0.75 -27.94 -14.33
N PRO A 99 -0.44 -29.21 -14.71
CA PRO A 99 -1.35 -30.02 -15.54
C PRO A 99 -2.75 -30.17 -14.95
N ASN A 100 -2.87 -30.20 -13.62
CA ASN A 100 -4.13 -30.43 -12.91
C ASN A 100 -4.71 -29.15 -12.28
N TYR A 101 -3.86 -28.19 -11.90
CA TYR A 101 -4.26 -27.05 -11.07
C TYR A 101 -3.92 -25.67 -11.67
N LYS A 102 -3.53 -25.58 -12.94
CA LYS A 102 -3.15 -24.31 -13.61
C LYS A 102 -4.09 -23.13 -13.32
N VAL A 103 -5.39 -23.27 -13.57
CA VAL A 103 -6.36 -22.18 -13.37
C VAL A 103 -6.39 -21.70 -11.91
N LYS A 104 -6.29 -22.63 -10.96
CA LYS A 104 -6.28 -22.31 -9.53
C LYS A 104 -4.99 -21.59 -9.14
N ILE A 105 -3.84 -22.07 -9.61
CA ILE A 105 -2.52 -21.45 -9.37
C ILE A 105 -2.50 -20.02 -9.92
N LEU A 106 -2.91 -19.83 -11.18
CA LEU A 106 -2.96 -18.51 -11.82
C LEU A 106 -3.86 -17.54 -11.05
N ARG A 107 -5.04 -18.00 -10.60
CA ARG A 107 -5.95 -17.18 -9.79
C ARG A 107 -5.33 -16.80 -8.44
N ILE A 108 -4.67 -17.73 -7.75
CA ILE A 108 -3.99 -17.43 -6.48
C ILE A 108 -2.89 -16.40 -6.72
N LEU A 109 -2.08 -16.55 -7.76
CA LEU A 109 -1.01 -15.60 -8.08
C LEU A 109 -1.56 -14.20 -8.40
N CYS A 110 -2.63 -14.09 -9.17
CA CYS A 110 -3.31 -12.81 -9.44
C CYS A 110 -3.83 -12.16 -8.15
N ASP A 111 -4.49 -12.95 -7.29
CA ASP A 111 -4.97 -12.48 -5.99
C ASP A 111 -3.83 -11.99 -5.10
N CYS A 112 -2.72 -12.73 -5.04
CA CYS A 112 -1.53 -12.37 -4.27
C CYS A 112 -0.91 -11.06 -4.75
N ALA A 113 -0.79 -10.88 -6.07
CA ALA A 113 -0.24 -9.68 -6.69
C ALA A 113 -0.99 -8.41 -6.29
N VAL A 114 -2.32 -8.49 -6.11
CA VAL A 114 -3.17 -7.34 -5.77
C VAL A 114 -3.32 -7.15 -4.26
N LYS A 115 -3.46 -8.26 -3.52
CA LYS A 115 -3.78 -8.20 -2.09
C LYS A 115 -2.54 -7.97 -1.21
N MET A 116 -1.36 -8.38 -1.67
CA MET A 116 -0.07 -8.21 -0.98
C MET A 116 0.94 -7.41 -1.82
N PRO A 117 0.66 -6.13 -2.11
CA PRO A 117 1.56 -5.28 -2.90
C PRO A 117 2.96 -5.11 -2.28
N GLU A 118 3.10 -5.29 -0.97
CA GLU A 118 4.40 -5.29 -0.28
C GLU A 118 5.32 -6.44 -0.71
N LYS A 119 4.75 -7.52 -1.28
CA LYS A 119 5.47 -8.66 -1.84
C LYS A 119 5.49 -8.65 -3.38
N THR A 120 5.20 -7.50 -4.02
CA THR A 120 5.13 -7.37 -5.50
C THR A 120 6.32 -8.03 -6.18
N THR A 121 7.55 -7.69 -5.77
CA THR A 121 8.78 -8.17 -6.44
C THR A 121 9.07 -9.65 -6.17
N VAL A 122 8.53 -10.22 -5.08
CA VAL A 122 8.61 -11.65 -4.79
C VAL A 122 7.71 -12.43 -5.75
N TYR A 123 6.47 -11.96 -5.91
CA TYR A 123 5.49 -12.59 -6.79
C TYR A 123 5.82 -12.41 -8.27
N SER A 124 6.34 -11.25 -8.69
CA SER A 124 6.80 -11.05 -10.08
C SER A 124 7.98 -11.98 -10.40
N THR A 125 8.94 -12.14 -9.49
CA THR A 125 10.05 -13.11 -9.65
C THR A 125 9.54 -14.53 -9.81
N LEU A 126 8.58 -14.95 -8.96
CA LEU A 126 7.98 -16.29 -9.05
C LEU A 126 7.28 -16.51 -10.40
N VAL A 127 6.55 -15.51 -10.90
CA VAL A 127 5.92 -15.57 -12.24
C VAL A 127 6.99 -15.61 -13.34
N GLY A 128 8.09 -14.87 -13.20
CA GLY A 128 9.25 -14.93 -14.10
C GLY A 128 9.84 -16.34 -14.21
N LEU A 129 10.09 -16.99 -13.07
CA LEU A 129 10.60 -18.36 -13.03
C LEU A 129 9.60 -19.36 -13.64
N LEU A 130 8.30 -19.19 -13.39
CA LEU A 130 7.27 -20.01 -14.02
C LEU A 130 7.18 -19.80 -15.54
N ASN A 131 7.34 -18.58 -16.02
CA ASN A 131 7.38 -18.28 -17.45
C ASN A 131 8.58 -18.91 -18.14
N ALA A 132 9.76 -18.86 -17.51
CA ALA A 132 10.98 -19.50 -18.03
C ALA A 132 10.82 -21.03 -18.17
N ARG A 133 10.08 -21.65 -17.25
CA ARG A 133 9.77 -23.09 -17.27
C ARG A 133 8.63 -23.44 -18.23
N ASN A 134 7.60 -22.59 -18.32
CA ASN A 134 6.42 -22.81 -19.15
C ASN A 134 5.91 -21.49 -19.74
N TYR A 135 6.31 -21.21 -20.99
CA TYR A 135 5.92 -20.00 -21.72
C TYR A 135 4.40 -19.81 -21.82
N ASN A 136 3.65 -20.88 -22.10
CA ASN A 136 2.19 -20.81 -22.23
C ASN A 136 1.52 -20.42 -20.90
N CYS A 137 2.05 -20.91 -19.78
CA CYS A 137 1.58 -20.52 -18.45
C CYS A 137 1.80 -19.02 -18.20
N GLY A 138 2.95 -18.48 -18.60
CA GLY A 138 3.24 -17.05 -18.53
C GLY A 138 2.26 -16.21 -19.36
N GLY A 139 1.96 -16.65 -20.58
CA GLY A 139 0.99 -15.97 -21.45
C GLY A 139 -0.43 -15.96 -20.86
N GLU A 140 -0.91 -17.11 -20.39
CA GLU A 140 -2.22 -17.22 -19.73
C GLU A 140 -2.30 -16.39 -18.44
N PHE A 141 -1.20 -16.29 -17.69
CA PHE A 141 -1.11 -15.41 -16.52
C PHE A 141 -1.28 -13.94 -16.92
N VAL A 142 -0.52 -13.47 -17.92
CA VAL A 142 -0.57 -12.08 -18.39
C VAL A 142 -1.97 -11.74 -18.90
N GLU A 143 -2.60 -12.62 -19.68
CA GLU A 143 -3.97 -12.44 -20.15
C GLU A 143 -4.98 -12.35 -18.99
N MET A 144 -4.86 -13.22 -17.98
CA MET A 144 -5.72 -13.20 -16.79
C MET A 144 -5.55 -11.91 -16.00
N MET A 145 -4.31 -11.44 -15.83
CA MET A 145 -4.00 -10.20 -15.11
C MET A 145 -4.55 -8.97 -15.85
N VAL A 146 -4.39 -8.90 -17.17
CA VAL A 146 -4.93 -7.80 -17.99
C VAL A 146 -6.47 -7.82 -18.02
N ARG A 147 -7.10 -9.00 -18.06
CA ARG A 147 -8.55 -9.12 -17.94
C ARG A 147 -9.02 -8.58 -16.58
N SER A 148 -8.37 -9.01 -15.49
CA SER A 148 -8.69 -8.58 -14.13
C SER A 148 -8.50 -7.07 -13.96
N PHE A 149 -7.46 -6.50 -14.57
CA PHE A 149 -7.23 -5.06 -14.60
C PHE A 149 -8.37 -4.30 -15.28
N LYS A 150 -8.82 -4.75 -16.45
CA LYS A 150 -9.98 -4.17 -17.15
C LYS A 150 -11.25 -4.26 -16.32
N ASP A 151 -11.44 -5.37 -15.61
CA ASP A 151 -12.61 -5.57 -14.74
C ASP A 151 -12.57 -4.64 -13.52
N CYS A 152 -11.41 -4.44 -12.88
CA CYS A 152 -11.24 -3.45 -11.82
C CYS A 152 -11.54 -2.01 -12.29
N LEU A 153 -11.10 -1.63 -13.50
CA LEU A 153 -11.40 -0.30 -14.05
C LEU A 153 -12.91 -0.10 -14.25
N LYS A 154 -13.62 -1.11 -14.78
CA LYS A 154 -15.07 -1.05 -14.96
C LYS A 154 -15.84 -1.02 -13.64
N ALA A 155 -15.32 -1.71 -12.62
CA ALA A 155 -15.87 -1.69 -11.26
C ALA A 155 -15.47 -0.43 -10.46
N CYS A 156 -14.72 0.50 -11.06
CA CYS A 156 -14.16 1.68 -10.40
C CYS A 156 -13.30 1.32 -9.15
N GLU A 157 -12.66 0.15 -9.15
CA GLU A 157 -11.71 -0.32 -8.13
C GLU A 157 -10.29 0.20 -8.42
N PHE A 158 -10.14 1.52 -8.37
CA PHE A 158 -8.94 2.22 -8.82
C PHE A 158 -7.67 1.87 -8.04
N GLU A 159 -7.75 1.54 -6.75
CA GLU A 159 -6.55 1.15 -5.99
C GLU A 159 -6.06 -0.25 -6.38
N ASN A 160 -6.97 -1.21 -6.59
CA ASN A 160 -6.62 -2.55 -7.07
C ASN A 160 -6.02 -2.46 -8.49
N ALA A 161 -6.65 -1.67 -9.36
CA ALA A 161 -6.17 -1.41 -10.71
C ALA A 161 -4.74 -0.83 -10.70
N ARG A 162 -4.46 0.15 -9.83
CA ARG A 162 -3.12 0.74 -9.68
C ARG A 162 -2.06 -0.28 -9.27
N ILE A 163 -2.38 -1.15 -8.31
CA ILE A 163 -1.48 -2.24 -7.88
C ILE A 163 -1.24 -3.23 -9.04
N MET A 164 -2.26 -3.54 -9.83
CA MET A 164 -2.09 -4.41 -11.01
C MET A 164 -1.16 -3.79 -12.06
N VAL A 165 -1.26 -2.48 -12.33
CA VAL A 165 -0.36 -1.77 -13.24
C VAL A 165 1.08 -1.86 -12.74
N ARG A 166 1.31 -1.70 -11.44
CA ARG A 166 2.63 -1.88 -10.81
C ARG A 166 3.17 -3.29 -11.00
N PHE A 167 2.32 -4.30 -10.81
CA PHE A 167 2.73 -5.69 -10.99
C PHE A 167 3.11 -5.99 -12.43
N LEU A 168 2.28 -5.56 -13.41
CA LEU A 168 2.57 -5.68 -14.83
C LEU A 168 3.87 -4.95 -15.21
N ALA A 169 4.14 -3.80 -14.59
CA ALA A 169 5.37 -3.06 -14.80
C ALA A 169 6.61 -3.83 -14.31
N ASP A 170 6.56 -4.39 -13.10
CA ASP A 170 7.71 -5.13 -12.54
C ASP A 170 7.98 -6.46 -13.28
N LEU A 171 6.97 -7.06 -13.91
CA LEU A 171 7.11 -8.23 -14.78
C LEU A 171 7.98 -7.98 -16.03
N VAL A 172 8.17 -6.72 -16.45
CA VAL A 172 9.15 -6.37 -17.49
C VAL A 172 10.58 -6.67 -16.99
N ASN A 173 10.89 -6.31 -15.74
CA ASN A 173 12.19 -6.61 -15.12
C ASN A 173 12.42 -8.12 -14.95
N CYS A 174 11.35 -8.90 -14.84
CA CYS A 174 11.41 -10.37 -14.76
C CYS A 174 11.42 -11.06 -16.13
N HIS A 175 11.58 -10.32 -17.23
CA HIS A 175 11.57 -10.86 -18.60
C HIS A 175 10.28 -11.64 -18.96
N VAL A 176 9.14 -11.24 -18.41
CA VAL A 176 7.83 -11.82 -18.77
C VAL A 176 7.11 -10.98 -19.82
N ILE A 177 7.23 -9.65 -19.75
CA ILE A 177 6.54 -8.71 -20.66
C ILE A 177 7.56 -7.87 -21.44
N PHE A 178 7.29 -7.61 -22.72
CA PHE A 178 8.08 -6.67 -23.51
C PHE A 178 7.93 -5.22 -23.01
N ALA A 179 9.05 -4.51 -22.85
CA ALA A 179 9.09 -3.10 -22.48
C ALA A 179 8.25 -2.20 -23.41
N SER A 180 8.29 -2.46 -24.73
CA SER A 180 7.47 -1.74 -25.72
C SER A 180 5.97 -1.92 -25.47
N SER A 181 5.56 -3.13 -25.08
CA SER A 181 4.15 -3.39 -24.84
C SER A 181 3.64 -2.69 -23.59
N LEU A 182 4.47 -2.56 -22.55
CA LEU A 182 4.14 -1.78 -21.36
C LEU A 182 4.06 -0.28 -21.68
N LEU A 183 5.01 0.25 -22.46
CA LEU A 183 4.97 1.66 -22.88
C LEU A 183 3.70 1.99 -23.68
N ASN A 184 3.31 1.14 -24.62
CA ASN A 184 2.06 1.31 -25.36
C ASN A 184 0.83 1.35 -24.43
N MET A 185 0.84 0.53 -23.36
CA MET A 185 -0.20 0.58 -22.34
C MET A 185 -0.18 1.90 -21.55
N PHE A 186 1.01 2.39 -21.14
CA PHE A 186 1.14 3.68 -20.46
C PHE A 186 0.71 4.86 -21.34
N GLU A 187 1.07 4.85 -22.62
CA GLU A 187 0.63 5.85 -23.60
C GLU A 187 -0.89 5.86 -23.71
N SER A 188 -1.53 4.70 -23.84
CA SER A 188 -3.00 4.61 -23.87
C SER A 188 -3.66 5.12 -22.58
N MET A 189 -3.05 4.86 -21.42
CA MET A 189 -3.52 5.40 -20.14
C MET A 189 -3.37 6.93 -20.06
N VAL A 190 -2.24 7.48 -20.49
CA VAL A 190 -1.99 8.93 -20.48
C VAL A 190 -2.82 9.66 -21.53
N GLN A 191 -3.21 8.99 -22.62
CA GLN A 191 -4.09 9.56 -23.66
C GLN A 191 -5.44 10.04 -23.10
N VAL A 192 -5.89 9.50 -21.95
CA VAL A 192 -7.09 9.98 -21.24
C VAL A 192 -7.01 11.47 -20.91
N THR A 193 -5.81 12.03 -20.73
CA THR A 193 -5.60 13.47 -20.49
C THR A 193 -6.07 14.37 -21.65
N SER A 194 -6.28 13.80 -22.83
CA SER A 194 -6.77 14.48 -24.03
C SER A 194 -8.25 14.23 -24.31
N GLU A 195 -8.96 13.48 -23.46
CA GLU A 195 -10.41 13.29 -23.57
C GLU A 195 -11.14 14.60 -23.21
N ASP A 196 -12.15 14.95 -24.00
CA ASP A 196 -13.01 16.10 -23.74
C ASP A 196 -14.13 15.74 -22.73
N ALA A 197 -14.61 16.75 -22.01
CA ALA A 197 -15.77 16.64 -21.11
C ALA A 197 -15.67 15.57 -20.01
N ILE A 198 -14.45 15.28 -19.52
CA ILE A 198 -14.22 14.38 -18.39
C ILE A 198 -13.82 15.13 -17.09
N PRO A 199 -14.10 14.56 -15.91
CA PRO A 199 -13.59 15.10 -14.65
C PRO A 199 -12.06 15.05 -14.59
N GLN A 200 -11.42 16.12 -14.10
CA GLN A 200 -9.95 16.17 -13.94
C GLN A 200 -9.43 14.99 -13.10
N VAL A 201 -10.19 14.56 -12.08
CA VAL A 201 -9.85 13.42 -11.20
C VAL A 201 -9.70 12.09 -11.94
N ARG A 202 -10.33 11.93 -13.12
CA ARG A 202 -10.13 10.77 -13.99
C ARG A 202 -8.72 10.78 -14.59
N SER A 203 -8.37 11.86 -15.27
CA SER A 203 -7.05 12.04 -15.88
C SER A 203 -5.94 12.01 -14.84
N ASP A 204 -6.17 12.64 -13.69
CA ASP A 204 -5.26 12.64 -12.55
C ASP A 204 -4.95 11.22 -12.06
N TRP A 205 -5.95 10.34 -12.00
CA TRP A 205 -5.73 8.96 -11.59
C TRP A 205 -4.86 8.17 -12.58
N TYR A 206 -5.12 8.27 -13.89
CA TYR A 206 -4.30 7.58 -14.90
C TYR A 206 -2.85 8.05 -14.90
N VAL A 207 -2.63 9.36 -14.79
CA VAL A 207 -1.28 9.94 -14.67
C VAL A 207 -0.60 9.48 -13.38
N PHE A 208 -1.31 9.50 -12.24
CA PHE A 208 -0.78 8.99 -10.98
C PHE A 208 -0.44 7.50 -11.06
N ALA A 209 -1.30 6.68 -11.67
CA ALA A 209 -1.07 5.26 -11.85
C ALA A 209 0.20 5.00 -12.67
N VAL A 210 0.44 5.72 -13.76
CA VAL A 210 1.68 5.58 -14.54
C VAL A 210 2.90 6.06 -13.73
N LEU A 211 2.87 7.29 -13.19
CA LEU A 211 4.02 7.84 -12.43
C LEU A 211 4.41 6.98 -11.23
N SER A 212 3.43 6.48 -10.49
CA SER A 212 3.67 5.64 -9.30
C SER A 212 4.17 4.23 -9.61
N THR A 213 4.39 3.87 -10.89
CA THR A 213 5.00 2.60 -11.29
C THR A 213 6.42 2.73 -11.82
N LEU A 214 6.82 3.94 -12.24
CA LEU A 214 8.17 4.22 -12.72
C LEU A 214 9.30 3.88 -11.73
N PRO A 215 9.13 3.91 -10.39
CA PRO A 215 10.18 3.45 -9.48
C PRO A 215 10.53 1.96 -9.65
N TRP A 216 9.59 1.16 -10.15
CA TRP A 216 9.81 -0.27 -10.39
C TRP A 216 10.46 -0.53 -11.75
N VAL A 217 10.00 0.14 -12.82
CA VAL A 217 10.37 -0.23 -14.20
C VAL A 217 11.10 0.88 -14.98
N GLY A 218 11.17 2.10 -14.45
CA GLY A 218 11.63 3.28 -15.19
C GLY A 218 13.04 3.14 -15.75
N ARG A 219 13.94 2.48 -15.02
CA ARG A 219 15.30 2.16 -15.48
C ARG A 219 15.29 1.28 -16.73
N GLU A 220 14.53 0.18 -16.70
CA GLU A 220 14.43 -0.78 -17.78
C GLU A 220 13.81 -0.16 -19.04
N LEU A 221 12.78 0.68 -18.87
CA LEU A 221 12.18 1.43 -19.97
C LEU A 221 13.13 2.47 -20.55
N TYR A 222 13.90 3.15 -19.71
CA TYR A 222 14.89 4.12 -20.15
C TYR A 222 16.00 3.44 -20.95
N GLU A 223 16.58 2.36 -20.43
CA GLU A 223 17.67 1.63 -21.09
C GLU A 223 17.25 1.02 -22.45
N LYS A 224 16.00 0.55 -22.58
CA LYS A 224 15.52 -0.09 -23.82
C LYS A 224 14.78 0.85 -24.78
N LYS A 225 14.14 1.90 -24.27
CA LYS A 225 13.13 2.72 -24.97
C LYS A 225 13.12 4.18 -24.52
N GLU A 226 14.31 4.77 -24.29
CA GLU A 226 14.50 6.15 -23.85
C GLU A 226 13.60 7.17 -24.57
N GLN A 227 13.61 7.19 -25.90
CA GLN A 227 12.85 8.17 -26.69
C GLN A 227 11.34 8.09 -26.47
N ASP A 228 10.81 6.88 -26.31
CA ASP A 228 9.37 6.68 -26.12
C ASP A 228 8.96 7.01 -24.67
N LEU A 229 9.81 6.65 -23.70
CA LEU A 229 9.64 7.09 -22.32
C LEU A 229 9.67 8.62 -22.19
N ASP A 230 10.60 9.29 -22.87
CA ASP A 230 10.70 10.75 -22.85
C ASP A 230 9.47 11.43 -23.45
N LYS A 231 8.92 10.91 -24.55
CA LYS A 231 7.65 11.40 -25.12
C LYS A 231 6.50 11.28 -24.11
N LEU A 232 6.40 10.13 -23.44
CA LEU A 232 5.38 9.88 -22.41
C LEU A 232 5.52 10.89 -21.25
N LEU A 233 6.75 11.11 -20.76
CA LEU A 233 7.03 12.05 -19.68
C LEU A 233 6.73 13.50 -20.08
N MET A 234 7.03 13.90 -21.32
CA MET A 234 6.66 15.23 -21.85
C MET A 234 5.14 15.42 -21.90
N ALA A 235 4.39 14.39 -22.31
CA ALA A 235 2.92 14.45 -22.30
C ALA A 235 2.38 14.62 -20.88
N ILE A 236 2.94 13.89 -19.90
CA ILE A 236 2.58 14.02 -18.48
C ILE A 236 2.90 15.42 -17.95
N GLU A 237 4.08 15.98 -18.25
CA GLU A 237 4.46 17.34 -17.84
C GLU A 237 3.53 18.40 -18.44
N GLY A 238 3.20 18.25 -19.73
CA GLY A 238 2.24 19.09 -20.44
C GLY A 238 0.84 19.06 -19.83
N TYR A 239 0.42 17.92 -19.28
CA TYR A 239 -0.82 17.80 -18.52
C TYR A 239 -0.71 18.47 -17.14
N ILE A 240 0.30 18.09 -16.34
CA ILE A 240 0.47 18.57 -14.95
C ILE A 240 0.55 20.10 -14.87
N SER A 241 1.22 20.74 -15.83
CA SER A 241 1.35 22.20 -15.91
C SER A 241 0.02 22.94 -16.16
N LYS A 242 -0.98 22.28 -16.73
CA LYS A 242 -2.29 22.86 -17.08
C LYS A 242 -3.40 22.56 -16.07
N ARG A 243 -3.14 21.69 -15.08
CA ARG A 243 -4.15 21.25 -14.11
C ARG A 243 -4.69 22.41 -13.27
N ASN A 244 -5.97 22.33 -12.93
CA ASN A 244 -6.58 23.21 -11.93
C ASN A 244 -6.24 22.70 -10.52
N LYS A 245 -5.66 23.59 -9.70
CA LYS A 245 -5.19 23.31 -8.33
C LYS A 245 -5.98 24.05 -7.25
N SER A 246 -7.19 24.54 -7.57
CA SER A 246 -8.04 25.27 -6.62
C SER A 246 -8.29 24.52 -5.31
N HIS A 247 -8.37 23.19 -5.38
CA HIS A 247 -8.57 22.30 -4.23
C HIS A 247 -7.40 22.31 -3.22
N GLN A 248 -6.18 22.66 -3.63
CA GLN A 248 -4.98 22.57 -2.77
C GLN A 248 -5.10 23.48 -1.53
N SER A 249 -5.73 24.65 -1.67
CA SER A 249 -5.94 25.59 -0.56
C SER A 249 -6.88 25.04 0.52
N ALA A 250 -7.85 24.21 0.13
CA ALA A 250 -8.82 23.61 1.03
C ALA A 250 -8.33 22.31 1.69
N LEU A 251 -7.32 21.67 1.10
CA LEU A 251 -6.82 20.36 1.53
C LEU A 251 -5.48 20.41 2.27
N ARG A 252 -4.82 21.57 2.34
CA ARG A 252 -3.58 21.74 3.10
C ARG A 252 -3.84 21.78 4.61
N VAL A 253 -3.00 21.09 5.38
CA VAL A 253 -3.05 21.12 6.85
C VAL A 253 -2.50 22.43 7.40
N TRP A 254 -1.46 22.97 6.77
CA TRP A 254 -0.88 24.28 7.10
C TRP A 254 -0.96 25.23 5.91
N ASN A 255 -1.26 26.50 6.19
CA ASN A 255 -1.33 27.54 5.16
C ASN A 255 0.04 28.11 4.77
N THR A 256 1.05 27.94 5.62
CA THR A 256 2.41 28.45 5.41
C THR A 256 3.30 27.40 4.76
N ASP A 257 4.13 27.82 3.79
CA ASP A 257 5.07 26.93 3.11
C ASP A 257 6.39 26.71 3.90
N THR A 258 6.55 27.40 5.03
CA THR A 258 7.70 27.28 5.93
C THR A 258 7.30 26.57 7.23
N PRO A 259 8.06 25.58 7.73
CA PRO A 259 9.31 25.06 7.17
C PRO A 259 9.13 24.12 5.97
N HIS A 260 7.93 23.53 5.80
CA HIS A 260 7.66 22.55 4.75
C HIS A 260 6.39 22.89 3.96
N PRO A 261 6.48 23.01 2.62
CA PRO A 261 5.30 23.22 1.78
C PRO A 261 4.41 21.99 1.77
N GLN A 262 3.09 22.21 1.79
CA GLN A 262 2.09 21.17 1.63
C GLN A 262 1.73 21.05 0.15
N GLU A 263 2.47 20.20 -0.54
CA GLU A 263 2.42 20.04 -1.99
C GLU A 263 1.21 19.22 -2.45
N GLU A 264 0.70 19.58 -3.62
CA GLU A 264 -0.30 18.76 -4.31
C GLU A 264 0.34 17.42 -4.73
N TYR A 265 -0.37 16.32 -4.58
CA TYR A 265 0.22 14.98 -4.67
C TYR A 265 0.85 14.63 -6.03
N LEU A 266 0.26 15.09 -7.14
CA LEU A 266 0.82 14.85 -8.48
C LEU A 266 2.04 15.73 -8.72
N ASP A 267 2.03 16.98 -8.25
CA ASP A 267 3.22 17.84 -8.32
C ASP A 267 4.39 17.25 -7.52
N SER A 268 4.11 16.76 -6.31
CA SER A 268 5.13 16.16 -5.45
C SER A 268 5.69 14.87 -6.04
N LEU A 269 4.81 13.99 -6.55
CA LEU A 269 5.24 12.78 -7.24
C LEU A 269 6.02 13.09 -8.52
N TRP A 270 5.61 14.11 -9.28
CA TRP A 270 6.35 14.54 -10.47
C TRP A 270 7.75 15.05 -10.13
N ALA A 271 7.91 15.84 -9.07
CA ALA A 271 9.21 16.25 -8.58
C ALA A 271 10.09 15.04 -8.17
N GLN A 272 9.50 14.04 -7.52
CA GLN A 272 10.18 12.79 -7.15
C GLN A 272 10.63 11.98 -8.36
N ILE A 273 9.79 11.84 -9.38
CA ILE A 273 10.14 11.15 -10.63
C ILE A 273 11.22 11.92 -11.41
N ARG A 274 11.15 13.25 -11.48
CA ARG A 274 12.22 14.05 -12.10
C ARG A 274 13.56 13.86 -11.38
N LYS A 275 13.55 13.85 -10.05
CA LYS A 275 14.76 13.55 -9.28
C LYS A 275 15.27 12.13 -9.57
N LEU A 276 14.40 11.12 -9.56
CA LEU A 276 14.76 9.75 -9.90
C LEU A 276 15.38 9.65 -11.30
N ARG A 277 14.83 10.34 -12.29
CA ARG A 277 15.40 10.42 -13.65
C ARG A 277 16.80 11.05 -13.63
N ASN A 278 16.98 12.16 -12.92
CA ASN A 278 18.28 12.83 -12.77
C ASN A 278 19.31 11.95 -12.05
N ASP A 279 18.85 11.05 -11.18
CA ASP A 279 19.66 10.04 -10.49
C ASP A 279 19.84 8.76 -11.34
N ASN A 280 19.65 8.84 -12.66
CA ASN A 280 19.76 7.72 -13.60
C ASN A 280 18.87 6.52 -13.26
N TRP A 281 17.65 6.81 -12.80
CA TRP A 281 16.66 5.81 -12.40
C TRP A 281 17.14 4.86 -11.29
N GLN A 282 18.10 5.30 -10.47
CA GLN A 282 18.59 4.53 -9.33
C GLN A 282 17.83 4.89 -8.05
N GLU A 283 17.29 3.88 -7.39
CA GLU A 283 16.68 3.99 -6.07
C GLU A 283 17.26 2.94 -5.12
N ARG A 284 17.16 3.18 -3.80
CA ARG A 284 17.82 2.34 -2.79
C ARG A 284 16.88 1.49 -1.95
N HIS A 285 15.56 1.59 -2.17
CA HIS A 285 14.54 1.03 -1.30
C HIS A 285 14.05 -0.36 -1.73
N ILE A 286 13.75 -0.55 -3.01
CA ILE A 286 13.05 -1.74 -3.51
C ILE A 286 13.98 -2.96 -3.48
N LEU A 287 13.50 -4.04 -2.89
CA LEU A 287 14.14 -5.35 -2.98
C LEU A 287 13.75 -6.00 -4.31
N ARG A 288 14.74 -6.48 -5.07
CA ARG A 288 14.56 -7.02 -6.43
C ARG A 288 15.12 -8.45 -6.50
N PRO A 289 14.37 -9.48 -6.02
CA PRO A 289 14.87 -10.86 -5.96
C PRO A 289 15.24 -11.43 -7.33
N TYR A 290 14.55 -11.02 -8.39
CA TYR A 290 14.82 -11.44 -9.76
C TYR A 290 16.26 -11.19 -10.24
N LEU A 291 16.98 -10.22 -9.68
CA LEU A 291 18.39 -9.98 -10.02
C LEU A 291 19.31 -11.16 -9.68
N ALA A 292 18.91 -12.03 -8.74
CA ALA A 292 19.64 -13.26 -8.43
C ALA A 292 19.42 -14.37 -9.46
N PHE A 293 18.48 -14.18 -10.40
CA PHE A 293 18.06 -15.16 -11.39
C PHE A 293 18.29 -14.70 -12.84
N ASP A 294 19.14 -13.68 -13.06
CA ASP A 294 19.43 -13.12 -14.39
C ASP A 294 19.77 -14.20 -15.42
N GLY A 295 20.53 -15.23 -15.03
CA GLY A 295 20.90 -16.33 -15.93
C GLY A 295 19.71 -17.13 -16.46
N VAL A 296 18.65 -17.30 -15.67
CA VAL A 296 17.44 -18.04 -16.08
C VAL A 296 16.46 -17.10 -16.78
N LEU A 297 16.28 -15.88 -16.26
CA LEU A 297 15.26 -14.96 -16.76
C LEU A 297 15.65 -14.34 -18.11
N CYS A 298 16.94 -14.12 -18.39
CA CYS A 298 17.38 -13.59 -19.68
C CYS A 298 17.11 -14.54 -20.86
N GLU A 299 17.04 -15.84 -20.61
CA GLU A 299 16.74 -16.86 -21.63
C GLU A 299 15.24 -17.05 -21.87
N ALA A 300 14.40 -16.50 -21.00
CA ALA A 300 12.94 -16.64 -21.08
C ALA A 300 12.37 -15.79 -22.24
N LEU A 301 11.39 -16.37 -22.93
CA LEU A 301 10.62 -15.66 -23.95
C LEU A 301 9.61 -14.71 -23.29
N GLN A 302 9.48 -13.51 -23.86
CA GLN A 302 8.57 -12.47 -23.39
C GLN A 302 7.21 -12.51 -24.09
N HIS A 303 6.22 -11.88 -23.47
CA HIS A 303 4.85 -11.75 -23.95
C HIS A 303 4.51 -10.30 -24.27
N ASN A 304 3.61 -10.10 -25.24
CA ASN A 304 2.97 -8.81 -25.46
C ASN A 304 1.71 -8.70 -24.61
N LEU A 305 1.45 -7.52 -24.08
CA LEU A 305 0.18 -7.21 -23.43
C LEU A 305 -0.91 -7.08 -24.48
N PRO A 306 -2.10 -7.68 -24.25
CA PRO A 306 -3.29 -7.35 -25.03
C PRO A 306 -3.55 -5.85 -24.99
N GLN A 307 -4.11 -5.29 -26.07
CA GLN A 307 -4.44 -3.88 -26.11
C GLN A 307 -5.37 -3.51 -24.95
N ILE A 308 -4.96 -2.51 -24.18
CA ILE A 308 -5.74 -1.94 -23.08
C ILE A 308 -6.29 -0.62 -23.60
N ILE A 309 -7.61 -0.47 -23.49
CA ILE A 309 -8.31 0.78 -23.79
C ILE A 309 -8.98 1.18 -22.48
N PRO A 310 -8.64 2.35 -21.91
CA PRO A 310 -9.33 2.92 -20.76
C PRO A 310 -10.85 2.92 -20.98
N PRO A 311 -11.65 2.34 -20.06
CA PRO A 311 -13.11 2.41 -20.18
C PRO A 311 -13.58 3.86 -20.23
N PRO A 312 -14.58 4.21 -21.06
CA PRO A 312 -15.11 5.57 -21.13
C PRO A 312 -15.67 6.00 -19.77
N HIS A 313 -15.68 7.31 -19.52
CA HIS A 313 -16.29 7.84 -18.30
C HIS A 313 -17.81 7.63 -18.30
N HIS A 314 -18.34 7.27 -17.13
CA HIS A 314 -19.77 7.32 -16.82
C HIS A 314 -19.97 7.96 -15.44
N ASP A 315 -21.13 8.57 -15.21
CA ASP A 315 -21.45 9.36 -14.02
C ASP A 315 -21.41 8.58 -12.71
N GLU A 316 -21.67 7.26 -12.76
CA GLU A 316 -21.60 6.38 -11.59
C GLU A 316 -20.16 6.10 -11.14
N CYS A 317 -19.15 6.45 -11.95
CA CYS A 317 -17.76 6.13 -11.61
C CYS A 317 -17.15 7.19 -10.68
N VAL A 318 -16.74 6.74 -9.49
CA VAL A 318 -16.15 7.59 -8.47
C VAL A 318 -14.63 7.41 -8.48
N TYR A 319 -13.91 8.39 -9.03
CA TYR A 319 -12.45 8.43 -9.01
C TYR A 319 -11.92 8.86 -7.64
N PRO A 320 -10.67 8.49 -7.28
CA PRO A 320 -10.04 8.97 -6.06
C PRO A 320 -9.95 10.50 -6.03
N TYR A 321 -10.24 11.10 -4.87
CA TYR A 321 -10.08 12.52 -4.67
C TYR A 321 -8.60 12.92 -4.69
N PRO A 322 -8.27 14.15 -5.16
CA PRO A 322 -6.93 14.68 -5.02
C PRO A 322 -6.61 14.86 -3.53
N TRP A 323 -5.33 14.81 -3.18
CA TRP A 323 -4.87 15.06 -1.82
C TRP A 323 -3.64 15.96 -1.80
N VAL A 324 -3.35 16.48 -0.61
CA VAL A 324 -2.14 17.26 -0.33
C VAL A 324 -1.23 16.40 0.53
N VAL A 325 0.05 16.37 0.15
CA VAL A 325 1.07 15.57 0.80
C VAL A 325 1.44 16.22 2.12
N PHE A 326 1.17 15.52 3.22
CA PHE A 326 1.52 15.97 4.55
C PHE A 326 3.04 15.90 4.76
N ARG A 327 3.64 17.01 5.17
CA ARG A 327 5.10 17.10 5.43
C ARG A 327 5.36 17.83 6.73
N LEU A 328 5.98 17.14 7.68
CA LEU A 328 6.33 17.66 9.00
C LEU A 328 7.82 17.58 9.29
N PHE A 329 8.51 16.55 8.78
CA PHE A 329 9.92 16.31 9.12
C PHE A 329 10.85 16.43 7.91
N ASP A 330 12.05 16.95 8.18
CA ASP A 330 13.22 16.86 7.33
C ASP A 330 14.43 16.23 8.05
N TYR A 331 15.58 16.23 7.37
CA TYR A 331 16.81 15.61 7.90
C TYR A 331 17.37 16.35 9.12
N THR A 332 17.00 17.61 9.36
CA THR A 332 17.46 18.43 10.50
C THR A 332 16.72 18.08 11.80
N ASP A 333 15.54 17.46 11.71
CA ASP A 333 14.77 16.96 12.85
C ASP A 333 15.29 15.61 13.38
N CYS A 334 16.06 14.89 12.57
CA CYS A 334 16.53 13.54 12.85
C CYS A 334 17.97 13.54 13.42
N PRO A 335 18.37 12.50 14.19
CA PRO A 335 19.77 12.31 14.56
C PRO A 335 20.66 12.10 13.33
N GLU A 336 21.98 12.30 13.46
CA GLU A 336 22.95 12.31 12.35
C GLU A 336 22.89 11.07 11.44
N ASP A 337 22.60 9.89 11.98
CA ASP A 337 22.38 8.67 11.20
C ASP A 337 21.29 7.79 11.83
N PRO A 338 20.39 7.18 11.02
CA PRO A 338 20.27 7.31 9.56
C PRO A 338 19.57 8.60 9.09
N VAL A 339 19.98 9.13 7.95
CA VAL A 339 19.41 10.34 7.32
C VAL A 339 18.00 10.11 6.77
N LEU A 340 17.09 11.06 7.04
CA LEU A 340 15.73 11.06 6.48
C LEU A 340 15.76 11.31 4.96
N PRO A 341 15.08 10.50 4.14
CA PRO A 341 14.91 10.79 2.72
C PRO A 341 14.20 12.13 2.51
N GLY A 342 14.75 12.99 1.64
CA GLY A 342 14.18 14.30 1.34
C GLY A 342 12.77 14.20 0.74
N ALA A 343 11.97 15.27 0.85
CA ALA A 343 10.57 15.28 0.41
C ALA A 343 10.38 14.91 -1.08
N HIS A 344 11.33 15.28 -1.94
CA HIS A 344 11.35 14.94 -3.37
C HIS A 344 12.22 13.72 -3.72
N SER A 345 12.65 12.91 -2.75
CA SER A 345 13.25 11.60 -3.03
C SER A 345 12.14 10.57 -3.24
N ILE A 346 12.33 9.69 -4.23
CA ILE A 346 11.33 8.65 -4.51
C ILE A 346 11.22 7.66 -3.36
N GLU A 347 12.30 7.44 -2.62
CA GLU A 347 12.28 6.56 -1.46
C GLU A 347 11.37 7.08 -0.35
N ARG A 348 11.22 8.41 -0.19
CA ARG A 348 10.24 9.00 0.72
C ARG A 348 8.82 8.54 0.38
N PHE A 349 8.45 8.63 -0.90
CA PHE A 349 7.16 8.16 -1.41
C PHE A 349 6.96 6.67 -1.21
N LEU A 350 7.95 5.84 -1.57
CA LEU A 350 7.85 4.38 -1.47
C LEU A 350 7.65 3.91 -0.03
N ILE A 351 8.39 4.49 0.91
CA ILE A 351 8.28 4.11 2.32
C ILE A 351 6.94 4.57 2.89
N GLU A 352 6.54 5.82 2.64
CA GLU A 352 5.24 6.33 3.12
C GLU A 352 4.07 5.50 2.60
N GLU A 353 4.10 5.13 1.33
CA GLU A 353 3.08 4.27 0.72
C GLU A 353 3.00 2.91 1.42
N GLN A 354 4.13 2.27 1.68
CA GLN A 354 4.17 0.97 2.38
C GLN A 354 3.68 1.08 3.83
N LEU A 355 4.04 2.16 4.55
CA LEU A 355 3.55 2.41 5.90
C LEU A 355 2.03 2.67 5.92
N HIS A 356 1.52 3.47 4.98
CA HIS A 356 0.07 3.66 4.80
C HIS A 356 -0.64 2.34 4.50
N ARG A 357 -0.03 1.45 3.70
CA ARG A 357 -0.58 0.13 3.43
C ARG A 357 -0.63 -0.74 4.67
N ILE A 358 0.43 -0.78 5.47
CA ILE A 358 0.47 -1.54 6.73
C ILE A 358 -0.67 -1.08 7.66
N ILE A 359 -0.86 0.24 7.81
CA ILE A 359 -1.98 0.78 8.61
C ILE A 359 -3.31 0.34 8.00
N GLN A 360 -3.51 0.51 6.69
CA GLN A 360 -4.75 0.14 6.03
C GLN A 360 -5.12 -1.33 6.21
N VAL A 361 -4.12 -2.18 6.30
CA VAL A 361 -4.30 -3.61 6.49
C VAL A 361 -4.60 -3.96 7.95
N HIS A 362 -3.87 -3.38 8.90
CA HIS A 362 -3.89 -3.81 10.30
C HIS A 362 -4.62 -2.83 11.25
N TYR A 363 -5.31 -1.80 10.73
CA TYR A 363 -5.92 -0.75 11.56
C TYR A 363 -6.85 -1.29 12.67
N SER A 364 -7.58 -2.40 12.41
CA SER A 364 -8.47 -3.03 13.39
C SER A 364 -7.73 -3.70 14.55
N GLU A 365 -6.47 -4.12 14.35
CA GLU A 365 -5.68 -4.88 15.31
C GLU A 365 -4.46 -4.06 15.75
N ARG A 366 -4.67 -3.05 16.61
CA ARG A 366 -3.64 -2.06 16.97
C ARG A 366 -2.28 -2.65 17.38
N LYS A 367 -2.29 -3.79 18.09
CA LYS A 367 -1.08 -4.49 18.54
C LYS A 367 -0.33 -5.13 17.38
N GLU A 368 -1.04 -5.71 16.42
CA GLU A 368 -0.42 -6.26 15.23
C GLU A 368 0.09 -5.12 14.34
N CYS A 369 -0.73 -4.07 14.12
CA CYS A 369 -0.36 -2.90 13.33
C CYS A 369 0.94 -2.25 13.83
N ALA A 370 1.04 -1.98 15.13
CA ALA A 370 2.27 -1.45 15.73
C ALA A 370 3.46 -2.40 15.55
N GLY A 371 3.23 -3.72 15.64
CA GLY A 371 4.26 -4.73 15.40
C GLY A 371 4.78 -4.70 13.97
N GLN A 372 3.88 -4.65 13.00
CA GLN A 372 4.21 -4.61 11.58
C GLN A 372 4.96 -3.33 11.22
N LEU A 373 4.47 -2.16 11.67
CA LEU A 373 5.12 -0.87 11.44
C LEU A 373 6.56 -0.84 11.98
N LEU A 374 6.78 -1.27 13.23
CA LEU A 374 8.11 -1.31 13.84
C LEU A 374 9.02 -2.40 13.24
N SER A 375 8.43 -3.44 12.66
CA SER A 375 9.19 -4.52 11.99
C SER A 375 9.54 -4.20 10.54
N PHE A 376 9.03 -3.09 10.01
CA PHE A 376 9.28 -2.66 8.65
C PHE A 376 10.77 -2.58 8.35
N ARG A 377 11.19 -3.24 7.26
CA ARG A 377 12.59 -3.25 6.83
C ARG A 377 12.70 -2.60 5.48
N SER A 378 13.31 -1.41 5.45
CA SER A 378 13.85 -0.84 4.22
C SER A 378 15.22 -1.46 3.93
N LYS A 379 15.56 -1.60 2.64
CA LYS A 379 16.88 -2.07 2.18
C LYS A 379 18.03 -1.17 2.68
N TYR A 380 17.76 0.12 2.86
CA TYR A 380 18.67 1.06 3.50
C TYR A 380 18.07 1.60 4.80
N LYS A 381 18.93 1.92 5.78
CA LYS A 381 18.49 2.42 7.08
C LYS A 381 17.84 3.79 6.92
N VAL A 382 16.67 3.97 7.54
CA VAL A 382 15.93 5.23 7.61
C VAL A 382 15.52 5.50 9.06
N PRO A 383 15.29 6.77 9.45
CA PRO A 383 14.77 7.10 10.77
C PRO A 383 13.27 6.73 10.83
N LEU A 384 13.02 5.41 10.93
CA LEU A 384 11.70 4.80 10.77
C LEU A 384 10.68 5.37 11.75
N ASP A 385 11.09 5.65 12.99
CA ASP A 385 10.20 6.22 14.02
C ASP A 385 9.59 7.56 13.57
N TYR A 386 10.39 8.42 12.93
CA TYR A 386 9.92 9.72 12.43
C TYR A 386 8.96 9.53 11.26
N MET A 387 9.27 8.63 10.33
CA MET A 387 8.41 8.35 9.18
C MET A 387 7.07 7.72 9.60
N ILE A 388 7.08 6.82 10.61
CA ILE A 388 5.85 6.27 11.18
C ILE A 388 5.01 7.39 11.79
N LEU A 389 5.61 8.26 12.61
CA LEU A 389 4.88 9.37 13.24
C LEU A 389 4.29 10.32 12.20
N GLU A 390 5.04 10.65 11.16
CA GLU A 390 4.56 11.52 10.09
C GLU A 390 3.40 10.91 9.32
N VAL A 391 3.48 9.63 8.95
CA VAL A 391 2.40 8.90 8.27
C VAL A 391 1.14 8.80 9.15
N MET A 392 1.32 8.65 10.47
CA MET A 392 0.22 8.65 11.43
C MET A 392 -0.49 10.01 11.48
N PHE A 393 0.28 11.11 11.54
CA PHE A 393 -0.29 12.46 11.50
C PHE A 393 -0.87 12.80 10.12
N ALA A 394 -0.25 12.35 9.04
CA ALA A 394 -0.80 12.47 7.69
C ALA A 394 -2.18 11.83 7.58
N GLY A 395 -2.36 10.64 8.16
CA GLY A 395 -3.65 9.96 8.21
C GLY A 395 -4.66 10.70 9.12
N LEU A 396 -4.24 11.15 10.30
CA LEU A 396 -5.10 11.83 11.26
C LEU A 396 -5.59 13.20 10.75
N PHE A 397 -4.71 13.97 10.12
CA PHE A 397 -5.00 15.32 9.61
C PHE A 397 -5.40 15.33 8.13
N GLN A 398 -5.66 14.17 7.53
CA GLN A 398 -6.10 14.08 6.15
C GLN A 398 -7.43 14.83 5.98
N LEU A 399 -7.47 15.74 5.02
CA LEU A 399 -8.67 16.47 4.61
C LEU A 399 -9.28 15.81 3.37
N PRO A 400 -10.63 15.78 3.24
CA PRO A 400 -11.62 16.40 4.12
C PRO A 400 -11.88 15.62 5.42
N THR A 401 -11.58 14.32 5.43
CA THR A 401 -11.79 13.44 6.58
C THR A 401 -10.67 12.40 6.65
N SER A 402 -10.31 12.02 7.87
CA SER A 402 -9.39 10.91 8.09
C SER A 402 -9.94 9.60 7.50
N LYS A 403 -9.04 8.73 7.01
CA LYS A 403 -9.41 7.44 6.41
C LYS A 403 -9.98 6.46 7.43
N PHE A 404 -9.49 6.51 8.66
CA PHE A 404 -9.98 5.71 9.79
C PHE A 404 -10.48 6.63 10.89
N ILE A 405 -11.27 6.09 11.81
CA ILE A 405 -11.72 6.85 12.98
C ILE A 405 -10.52 7.35 13.79
N GLU A 406 -10.56 8.58 14.27
CA GLU A 406 -9.44 9.30 14.89
C GLU A 406 -8.89 8.57 16.11
N ILE A 407 -9.78 7.92 16.88
CA ILE A 407 -9.41 7.09 18.04
C ILE A 407 -8.51 5.90 17.65
N CYS A 408 -8.60 5.41 16.40
CA CYS A 408 -7.71 4.38 15.88
C CYS A 408 -6.27 4.88 15.91
N TYR A 409 -6.01 6.07 15.36
CA TYR A 409 -4.69 6.69 15.34
C TYR A 409 -4.16 6.98 16.75
N GLY A 410 -5.01 7.56 17.61
CA GLY A 410 -4.65 7.81 19.01
C GLY A 410 -4.25 6.54 19.77
N SER A 411 -5.02 5.46 19.61
CA SER A 411 -4.73 4.17 20.26
C SER A 411 -3.46 3.50 19.72
N LEU A 412 -3.19 3.64 18.41
CA LEU A 412 -2.01 3.10 17.77
C LEU A 412 -0.74 3.87 18.16
N LEU A 413 -0.81 5.20 18.30
CA LEU A 413 0.28 6.02 18.84
C LEU A 413 0.67 5.61 20.26
N ILE A 414 -0.32 5.33 21.12
CA ILE A 414 -0.08 4.83 22.48
C ILE A 414 0.66 3.48 22.45
N GLU A 415 0.21 2.54 21.61
CA GLU A 415 0.84 1.22 21.48
C GLU A 415 2.28 1.32 20.95
N LEU A 416 2.52 2.15 19.92
CA LEU A 416 3.85 2.41 19.37
C LEU A 416 4.79 2.97 20.44
N TYR A 417 4.35 4.02 21.17
CA TYR A 417 5.13 4.63 22.25
C TYR A 417 5.46 3.63 23.37
N CYS A 418 4.48 2.82 23.78
CA CYS A 418 4.68 1.79 24.81
C CYS A 418 5.74 0.76 24.39
N ARG A 419 5.75 0.33 23.13
CA ARG A 419 6.72 -0.64 22.61
C ARG A 419 8.12 -0.05 22.50
N ILE A 420 8.23 1.15 21.96
CA ILE A 420 9.51 1.87 21.86
C ILE A 420 10.11 2.08 23.26
N CYS A 421 9.30 2.49 24.24
CA CYS A 421 9.76 2.66 25.62
C CYS A 421 10.16 1.35 26.31
N SER A 422 9.48 0.24 26.00
CA SER A 422 9.80 -1.08 26.57
C SER A 422 11.09 -1.65 25.99
N ALA A 423 11.35 -1.43 24.70
CA ALA A 423 12.52 -1.97 24.01
C ALA A 423 13.85 -1.29 24.40
N SER A 424 13.83 -0.02 24.80
CA SER A 424 15.04 0.77 25.03
C SER A 424 15.56 0.78 26.47
N GLY A 425 14.81 0.22 27.43
CA GLY A 425 15.18 0.23 28.87
C GLY A 425 15.42 1.62 29.47
N LYS A 426 15.15 2.69 28.71
CA LYS A 426 15.43 4.09 29.03
C LYS A 426 14.23 4.92 28.60
N SER A 427 13.67 5.72 29.52
CA SER A 427 12.67 6.72 29.12
C SER A 427 13.37 7.73 28.21
N TYR A 428 13.02 7.81 26.94
CA TYR A 428 13.55 8.84 26.04
C TYR A 428 12.88 10.18 26.39
N PRO A 429 13.63 11.19 26.92
CA PRO A 429 13.07 12.53 27.13
C PRO A 429 12.87 13.29 25.80
N HIS A 430 13.41 12.82 24.68
CA HIS A 430 13.30 13.49 23.38
C HIS A 430 11.96 13.22 22.66
N LEU A 431 11.37 12.04 22.81
CA LEU A 431 10.02 11.75 22.28
C LEU A 431 8.91 12.47 23.08
N SER A 432 9.13 12.74 24.36
CA SER A 432 8.24 13.65 25.11
C SER A 432 8.32 15.10 24.66
N ASN A 433 9.42 15.50 23.98
CA ASN A 433 9.57 16.84 23.39
C ASN A 433 9.04 16.91 21.94
N LEU A 434 8.99 15.79 21.22
CA LEU A 434 8.32 15.68 19.91
C LEU A 434 6.79 15.81 20.00
N CYS A 435 6.23 15.76 21.21
CA CYS A 435 4.79 15.92 21.40
C CYS A 435 4.25 17.32 21.09
N PHE A 436 5.04 18.39 20.90
CA PHE A 436 4.56 19.68 20.38
C PHE A 436 5.67 20.72 20.13
N PRO A 437 5.66 21.44 18.98
CA PRO A 437 6.20 22.79 18.84
C PRO A 437 5.07 23.85 18.82
N PHE A 438 3.91 23.62 19.44
CA PHE A 438 2.95 24.70 19.66
C PHE A 438 3.26 25.40 20.98
N ARG A 439 4.08 26.45 20.94
CA ARG A 439 4.05 27.45 22.01
C ARG A 439 2.77 28.26 21.86
N PRO A 440 1.87 28.31 22.88
CA PRO A 440 0.77 29.25 22.84
C PRO A 440 1.32 30.68 22.96
N ASN A 441 0.81 31.56 22.11
CA ASN A 441 1.01 33.01 22.19
C ASN A 441 0.62 33.51 23.60
N PRO A 442 1.33 34.48 24.21
CA PRO A 442 1.13 34.85 25.62
C PRO A 442 -0.14 35.68 25.92
N PHE A 443 -1.14 35.72 25.02
CA PHE A 443 -2.32 36.58 25.15
C PHE A 443 -3.64 35.82 25.16
N THR A 444 -3.79 34.79 25.99
CA THR A 444 -5.11 34.34 26.48
C THR A 444 -4.92 33.59 27.80
N SER A 445 -4.74 34.33 28.88
CA SER A 445 -4.80 33.82 30.24
C SER A 445 -6.25 33.77 30.71
N ILE A 446 -6.89 32.59 30.63
CA ILE A 446 -8.05 32.27 31.46
C ILE A 446 -7.55 31.36 32.58
N THR A 447 -7.28 31.96 33.73
CA THR A 447 -6.91 31.26 34.96
C THR A 447 -8.17 30.74 35.66
N TRP A 448 -8.31 29.42 35.78
CA TRP A 448 -9.19 28.81 36.79
C TRP A 448 -8.34 28.36 37.98
N THR A 449 -8.49 29.08 39.09
CA THR A 449 -7.86 28.81 40.39
C THR A 449 -8.67 27.76 41.15
N VAL A 450 -8.07 26.60 41.43
CA VAL A 450 -8.52 25.73 42.53
C VAL A 450 -7.49 25.82 43.65
N GLN A 451 -7.88 26.46 44.75
CA GLN A 451 -7.09 26.51 45.98
C GLN A 451 -6.97 25.11 46.59
N VAL A 452 -5.74 24.65 46.84
CA VAL A 452 -5.48 23.61 47.83
C VAL A 452 -4.38 24.08 48.77
N ASN A 453 -4.73 24.14 50.06
CA ASN A 453 -3.92 24.63 51.16
C ASN A 453 -2.58 23.91 51.33
N ASN A 454 -1.63 24.68 51.82
CA ASN A 454 -0.21 24.39 51.87
C ASN A 454 0.17 23.80 53.24
N THR A 455 0.74 22.59 53.28
CA THR A 455 1.60 22.15 54.40
C THR A 455 2.79 21.32 53.91
N LYS A 456 3.92 22.02 53.81
CA LYS A 456 5.32 21.59 54.03
C LYS A 456 5.67 20.10 53.83
N LYS A 457 6.40 19.80 52.74
CA LYS A 457 7.75 19.22 52.77
C LYS A 457 8.41 19.29 51.38
N LYS A 458 9.45 20.13 51.28
CA LYS A 458 10.39 20.22 50.16
C LYS A 458 11.19 18.91 50.05
N GLN A 459 11.71 18.66 48.84
CA GLN A 459 12.49 17.49 48.40
C GLN A 459 11.69 16.25 47.94
N LYS A 460 10.97 16.40 46.82
CA LYS A 460 10.66 15.34 45.83
C LYS A 460 9.98 15.97 44.60
N LYS A 461 10.66 16.92 43.93
CA LYS A 461 10.11 17.67 42.80
C LYS A 461 11.05 17.63 41.59
N LYS A 462 11.30 16.41 41.09
CA LYS A 462 11.83 16.18 39.73
C LYS A 462 11.21 14.96 39.02
N GLN A 463 10.49 14.09 39.74
CA GLN A 463 9.82 12.91 39.15
C GLN A 463 8.35 13.13 38.73
N LYS A 464 7.69 14.22 39.15
CA LYS A 464 6.24 14.42 38.92
C LYS A 464 5.86 15.11 37.59
N ASN A 465 6.82 15.65 36.84
CA ASN A 465 6.52 16.34 35.58
C ASN A 465 6.36 15.42 34.35
N LYS A 466 6.63 14.12 34.46
CA LYS A 466 6.48 13.17 33.32
C LYS A 466 5.07 12.65 33.10
N LYS A 467 4.17 12.79 34.09
CA LYS A 467 2.76 12.33 33.95
C LYS A 467 1.84 13.33 33.25
N HIS A 468 2.30 14.56 32.99
CA HIS A 468 1.46 15.60 32.38
C HIS A 468 1.48 15.62 30.84
N CYS A 469 2.47 15.01 30.17
CA CYS A 469 2.48 14.95 28.69
C CYS A 469 1.39 14.03 28.12
N ILE A 470 1.05 12.94 28.83
CA ILE A 470 -0.04 12.04 28.42
C ILE A 470 -1.40 12.75 28.46
N PHE A 471 -1.56 13.73 29.36
CA PHE A 471 -2.80 14.48 29.52
C PHE A 471 -3.03 15.51 28.40
N PHE A 472 -1.98 15.95 27.71
CA PHE A 472 -2.10 16.96 26.65
C PHE A 472 -2.54 16.38 25.30
N ILE A 473 -2.14 15.15 25.00
CA ILE A 473 -2.62 14.41 23.80
C ILE A 473 -4.11 14.03 23.97
N LEU A 474 -4.54 13.76 25.21
CA LEU A 474 -5.93 13.44 25.55
C LEU A 474 -6.85 14.66 25.70
N LEU A 475 -6.32 15.90 25.65
CA LEU A 475 -7.12 17.13 25.74
C LEU A 475 -7.38 17.80 24.38
N LEU A 476 -6.70 17.33 23.33
CA LEU A 476 -6.84 17.80 21.94
C LEU A 476 -7.61 16.82 21.05
N LEU A 477 -7.92 15.63 21.55
CA LEU A 477 -8.95 14.71 21.08
C LEU A 477 -10.14 14.82 22.04
#